data_AF-A0A539DM95-F1
#
_entry.id   AF-A0A539DM95-F1
#
_cell.length_a   1.000
_cell.length_b   1.000
_cell.length_c   1.000
_cell.angle_alpha   90.00
_cell.angle_beta   90.00
_cell.angle_gamma   90.00
#
_symmetry.space_group_name_H-M   'P 1'
#
loop_
_entity.id
_entity.type
_entity.pdbx_description
1 polymer ?
#
loop_
_entity_poly.entity_id
_entity_poly.type
_entity_poly.pdbx_seq_one_letter_code
_entity_poly.pdbx_strand_id
1 'polypeptide(L)'
;EATLWPDGRYATTVLIARPELVEREPALITRWLSTQEDLLAWMVARPNSAREEANAALLHLTGRNLSPAPLASAWNRLRFSSDPVRSSIETSARQAAEFGFLGRNPVDFSKLFALALLDSLAGRAR
;
A
#
# COMPACT_ATOMS: atom_id res chain seq x y z
N GLU A 1 -14.60 -11.53 -1.10
CA GLU A 1 -13.46 -10.85 -1.74
C GLU A 1 -12.12 -11.44 -1.29
N ALA A 2 -11.73 -11.36 0.00
CA ALA A 2 -10.46 -11.94 0.45
C ALA A 2 -10.26 -13.42 0.06
N THR A 3 -11.32 -14.22 0.05
CA THR A 3 -11.31 -15.63 -0.39
C THR A 3 -10.89 -15.87 -1.84
N LEU A 4 -10.84 -14.82 -2.68
CA LEU A 4 -10.40 -14.89 -4.07
C LEU A 4 -8.86 -14.78 -4.22
N TRP A 5 -8.16 -14.50 -3.12
CA TRP A 5 -6.73 -14.21 -3.12
C TRP A 5 -5.97 -15.25 -2.28
N PRO A 6 -4.77 -15.67 -2.72
CA PRO A 6 -3.89 -16.50 -1.89
C PRO A 6 -3.69 -15.89 -0.50
N ASP A 7 -3.84 -16.70 0.53
CA ASP A 7 -3.75 -16.31 1.95
C ASP A 7 -4.70 -15.18 2.38
N GLY A 8 -5.71 -14.86 1.56
CA GLY A 8 -6.56 -13.70 1.77
C GLY A 8 -5.84 -12.35 1.63
N ARG A 9 -4.66 -12.31 1.01
CA ARG A 9 -3.80 -11.12 0.90
C ARG A 9 -3.88 -10.50 -0.50
N TYR A 10 -4.21 -9.22 -0.53
CA TYR A 10 -4.23 -8.41 -1.75
C TYR A 10 -4.01 -6.94 -1.41
N ALA A 11 -3.43 -6.20 -2.35
CA ALA A 11 -3.21 -4.77 -2.18
C ALA A 11 -4.52 -4.00 -2.36
N THR A 12 -4.88 -3.20 -1.37
CA THR A 12 -5.97 -2.22 -1.45
C THR A 12 -5.47 -0.80 -1.63
N THR A 13 -4.20 -0.55 -1.31
CA THR A 13 -3.54 0.74 -1.44
C THR A 13 -2.08 0.50 -1.83
N VAL A 14 -1.60 1.25 -2.81
CA VAL A 14 -0.21 1.21 -3.27
C VAL A 14 0.34 2.63 -3.27
N LEU A 15 1.62 2.76 -2.95
CA LEU A 15 2.36 4.00 -3.17
C LEU A 15 2.93 3.99 -4.58
N ILE A 16 2.76 5.11 -5.28
CA ILE A 16 3.29 5.31 -6.63
C ILE A 16 4.13 6.58 -6.65
N ALA A 17 5.30 6.49 -7.27
CA ALA A 17 6.17 7.63 -7.54
C ALA A 17 6.47 7.71 -9.04
N ARG A 18 6.71 8.93 -9.54
CA ARG A 18 7.19 9.12 -10.91
C ARG A 18 8.59 8.52 -11.07
N PRO A 19 8.86 7.69 -12.10
CA PRO A 19 10.18 7.11 -12.32
C PRO A 19 11.31 8.14 -12.31
N GLU A 20 11.10 9.30 -12.95
CA GLU A 20 12.11 10.35 -13.06
C GLU A 20 12.44 10.97 -11.69
N LEU A 21 11.51 10.95 -10.74
CA LEU A 21 11.76 11.41 -9.37
C LEU A 21 12.58 10.37 -8.60
N VAL A 22 12.29 9.08 -8.78
CA VAL A 22 13.05 7.99 -8.14
C VAL A 22 14.51 7.99 -8.59
N GLU A 23 14.74 8.21 -9.88
CA GLU A 23 16.08 8.27 -10.46
C GLU A 23 16.84 9.54 -10.09
N ARG A 24 16.18 10.70 -10.10
CA ARG A 24 16.82 11.99 -9.82
C ARG A 24 17.09 12.21 -8.33
N GLU A 25 16.18 11.77 -7.47
CA GLU A 25 16.20 12.07 -6.02
C GLU A 25 16.17 10.79 -5.15
N PRO A 26 17.05 9.79 -5.38
CA PRO A 26 16.98 8.52 -4.66
C PRO A 26 17.13 8.70 -3.15
N ALA A 27 17.98 9.64 -2.70
CA ALA A 27 18.15 9.94 -1.29
C ALA A 27 16.88 10.50 -0.63
N LEU A 28 16.10 11.30 -1.35
CA LEU A 28 14.81 11.79 -0.84
C LEU A 28 13.81 10.64 -0.71
N ILE A 29 13.73 9.77 -1.73
CA ILE A 29 12.85 8.61 -1.73
C ILE A 29 13.22 7.65 -0.59
N THR A 30 14.50 7.35 -0.40
CA THR A 30 14.97 6.49 0.71
C THR A 30 14.59 7.07 2.07
N ARG A 31 14.76 8.39 2.30
CA ARG A 31 14.33 9.01 3.57
C ARG A 31 12.82 8.91 3.77
N TRP A 32 12.05 9.18 2.72
CA TRP A 32 10.59 9.08 2.79
C TRP A 32 10.13 7.65 3.10
N LEU A 33 10.71 6.65 2.44
CA LEU A 33 10.42 5.24 2.68
C LEU A 33 10.80 4.83 4.12
N SER A 34 11.93 5.29 4.64
CA SER A 34 12.33 5.04 6.03
C SER A 34 11.32 5.59 7.02
N THR A 35 10.84 6.83 6.82
CA THR A 35 9.80 7.42 7.68
C THR A 35 8.49 6.63 7.59
N GLN A 36 8.21 6.01 6.45
CA GLN A 36 7.00 5.23 6.25
C GLN A 36 7.09 3.86 6.90
N GLU A 37 8.26 3.21 6.90
CA GLU A 37 8.51 2.03 7.72
C GLU A 37 8.28 2.34 9.21
N ASP A 38 8.81 3.46 9.71
CA ASP A 38 8.61 3.89 11.10
C ASP A 38 7.13 4.11 11.44
N LEU A 39 6.39 4.75 10.51
CA LEU A 39 4.95 4.98 10.66
C LEU A 39 4.17 3.66 10.65
N LEU A 40 4.46 2.75 9.73
CA LEU A 40 3.83 1.44 9.66
C LEU A 40 4.08 0.64 10.95
N ALA A 41 5.33 0.63 11.44
CA ALA A 41 5.69 0.01 12.70
C ALA A 41 4.92 0.62 13.88
N TRP A 42 4.79 1.95 13.93
CA TRP A 42 3.98 2.64 14.92
C TRP A 42 2.50 2.25 14.85
N MET A 43 1.91 2.17 13.65
CA MET A 43 0.51 1.79 13.44
C MET A 43 0.23 0.37 13.89
N VAL A 44 1.14 -0.56 13.60
CA VAL A 44 1.04 -1.96 14.06
C VAL A 44 1.17 -2.05 15.58
N ALA A 45 2.08 -1.29 16.19
CA ALA A 45 2.26 -1.27 17.64
C ALA A 45 1.12 -0.55 18.39
N ARG A 46 0.41 0.39 17.75
CA ARG A 46 -0.63 1.23 18.36
C ARG A 46 -1.90 1.31 17.51
N PRO A 47 -2.59 0.18 17.27
CA PRO A 47 -3.70 0.12 16.32
C PRO A 47 -4.88 1.01 16.71
N ASN A 48 -5.18 1.18 18.00
CA ASN A 48 -6.26 2.05 18.46
C ASN A 48 -5.96 3.54 18.18
N SER A 49 -4.75 4.00 18.54
CA SER A 49 -4.32 5.37 18.29
C SER A 49 -4.25 5.66 16.79
N ALA A 50 -3.69 4.73 16.00
CA ALA A 50 -3.64 4.89 14.55
C ALA A 50 -5.04 5.02 13.91
N ARG A 51 -6.01 4.25 14.41
CA ARG A 51 -7.41 4.32 13.96
C ARG A 51 -8.07 5.64 14.33
N GLU A 52 -7.83 6.14 15.52
CA GLU A 52 -8.36 7.43 16.00
C GLU A 52 -7.77 8.59 15.21
N GLU A 53 -6.46 8.62 15.01
CA GLU A 53 -5.76 9.61 14.18
C GLU A 53 -6.27 9.57 12.74
N ALA A 54 -6.44 8.39 12.15
CA ALA A 54 -6.98 8.26 10.79
C ALA A 54 -8.41 8.81 10.69
N ASN A 55 -9.26 8.60 11.70
CA ASN A 55 -10.63 9.11 11.71
C ASN A 55 -10.70 10.63 11.94
N ALA A 56 -9.78 11.18 12.74
CA ALA A 56 -9.62 12.61 12.92
C ALA A 56 -9.11 13.28 11.63
N ALA A 57 -8.13 12.67 10.96
CA ALA A 57 -7.65 13.13 9.65
C ALA A 57 -8.78 13.09 8.59
N LEU A 58 -9.60 12.05 8.59
CA LEU A 58 -10.76 11.96 7.70
C LEU A 58 -11.76 13.10 7.95
N LEU A 59 -12.04 13.42 9.21
CA LEU A 59 -12.89 14.57 9.59
C LEU A 59 -12.30 15.88 9.07
N HIS A 60 -11.00 16.09 9.25
CA HIS A 60 -10.32 17.28 8.78
C HIS A 60 -10.38 17.42 7.24
N LEU A 61 -10.14 16.33 6.52
CA LEU A 61 -10.06 16.33 5.05
C LEU A 61 -11.43 16.36 4.36
N THR A 62 -12.46 15.74 4.96
CA THR A 62 -13.76 15.52 4.30
C THR A 62 -14.94 16.17 5.02
N GLY A 63 -14.71 16.73 6.21
CA GLY A 63 -15.76 17.28 7.08
C GLY A 63 -16.60 16.23 7.79
N ARG A 64 -16.28 14.92 7.66
CA ARG A 64 -17.00 13.83 8.33
C ARG A 64 -16.06 12.77 8.88
N ASN A 65 -16.42 12.21 10.03
CA ASN A 65 -15.79 11.01 10.56
C ASN A 65 -16.66 9.78 10.29
N LEU A 66 -16.08 8.60 10.50
CA LEU A 66 -16.82 7.34 10.56
C LEU A 66 -17.29 7.08 11.99
N SER A 67 -18.50 6.53 12.10
CA SER A 67 -19.02 6.01 13.37
C SER A 67 -18.11 4.89 13.91
N PRO A 68 -18.02 4.70 15.24
CA PRO A 68 -17.08 3.75 15.85
C PRO A 68 -17.18 2.31 15.33
N ALA A 69 -18.40 1.80 15.12
CA ALA A 69 -18.61 0.41 14.71
C ALA A 69 -18.14 0.11 13.27
N PRO A 70 -18.56 0.87 12.23
CA PRO A 70 -18.00 0.72 10.89
C PRO A 70 -16.49 0.91 10.82
N LEU A 71 -15.95 1.89 11.56
CA LEU A 71 -14.51 2.15 11.62
C LEU A 71 -13.74 0.95 12.20
N ALA A 72 -14.19 0.40 13.33
CA ALA A 72 -13.57 -0.77 13.95
C ALA A 72 -13.65 -2.00 13.03
N SER A 73 -14.80 -2.24 12.40
CA SER A 73 -14.99 -3.33 11.44
C SER A 73 -14.10 -3.20 10.20
N ALA A 74 -13.94 -2.00 9.66
CA ALA A 74 -13.02 -1.73 8.56
C ALA A 74 -11.56 -1.95 9.00
N TRP A 75 -11.16 -1.37 10.12
CA TRP A 75 -9.78 -1.45 10.62
C TRP A 75 -9.31 -2.89 10.84
N ASN A 76 -10.16 -3.76 11.39
CA ASN A 76 -9.84 -5.17 11.64
C ASN A 76 -9.61 -6.00 10.36
N ARG A 77 -10.04 -5.49 9.20
CA ARG A 77 -9.82 -6.13 7.89
C ARG A 77 -8.57 -5.61 7.18
N LEU A 78 -7.93 -4.58 7.71
CA LEU A 78 -6.72 -3.99 7.14
C LEU A 78 -5.47 -4.66 7.70
N ARG A 79 -4.46 -4.80 6.84
CA ARG A 79 -3.09 -5.14 7.23
C ARG A 79 -2.18 -4.04 6.69
N PHE A 80 -1.47 -3.37 7.58
CA PHE A 80 -0.53 -2.31 7.23
C PHE A 80 0.85 -2.93 7.02
N SER A 81 1.42 -2.76 5.83
CA SER A 81 2.71 -3.33 5.45
C SER A 81 3.28 -2.57 4.24
N SER A 82 4.60 -2.61 4.08
CA SER A 82 5.30 -2.15 2.87
C SER A 82 5.49 -3.25 1.82
N ASP A 83 5.02 -4.47 2.09
CA ASP A 83 4.90 -5.51 1.06
C ASP A 83 3.76 -5.13 0.09
N PRO A 84 4.04 -4.88 -1.20
CA PRO A 84 3.02 -4.51 -2.17
C PRO A 84 2.10 -5.69 -2.55
N VAL A 85 2.36 -6.91 -2.06
CA VAL A 85 1.63 -8.12 -2.44
C VAL A 85 1.62 -8.28 -3.97
N ARG A 86 2.82 -8.28 -4.57
CA ARG A 86 3.06 -8.24 -6.03
C ARG A 86 2.13 -9.16 -6.82
N SER A 87 1.97 -10.41 -6.36
CA SER A 87 1.12 -11.41 -7.03
C SER A 87 -0.33 -10.96 -7.18
N SER A 88 -0.86 -10.19 -6.22
CA SER A 88 -2.21 -9.66 -6.29
C SER A 88 -2.35 -8.59 -7.37
N ILE A 89 -1.41 -7.64 -7.44
CA ILE A 89 -1.39 -6.57 -8.44
C ILE A 89 -1.24 -7.15 -9.85
N GLU A 90 -0.32 -8.08 -10.06
CA GLU A 90 -0.12 -8.72 -11.36
C GLU A 90 -1.36 -9.50 -11.81
N THR A 91 -2.04 -10.17 -10.87
CA THR A 91 -3.28 -10.89 -11.17
C THR A 91 -4.43 -9.94 -11.50
N SER A 92 -4.61 -8.86 -10.73
CA SER A 92 -5.60 -7.81 -11.05
C SER A 92 -5.34 -7.20 -12.44
N ALA A 93 -4.08 -6.90 -12.77
CA ALA A 93 -3.74 -6.33 -14.06
C ALA A 93 -3.96 -7.31 -15.22
N ARG A 94 -3.64 -8.60 -15.06
CA ARG A 94 -3.95 -9.63 -16.05
C ARG A 94 -5.46 -9.75 -16.28
N GLN A 95 -6.26 -9.80 -15.22
CA GLN A 95 -7.72 -9.83 -15.32
C GLN A 95 -8.25 -8.57 -16.01
N ALA A 96 -7.73 -7.40 -15.67
CA ALA A 96 -8.11 -6.16 -16.33
C ALA A 96 -7.78 -6.16 -17.83
N ALA A 97 -6.64 -6.73 -18.24
CA ALA A 97 -6.29 -6.92 -19.65
C ALA A 97 -7.23 -7.93 -20.35
N GLU A 98 -7.54 -9.05 -19.71
CA GLU A 98 -8.47 -10.07 -20.22
C GLU A 98 -9.87 -9.49 -20.47
N PHE A 99 -10.35 -8.65 -19.55
CA PHE A 99 -11.62 -7.93 -19.69
C PHE A 99 -11.54 -6.70 -20.63
N GLY A 100 -10.37 -6.42 -21.22
CA GLY A 100 -10.18 -5.36 -22.20
C GLY A 100 -10.00 -3.95 -21.63
N PHE A 101 -9.81 -3.79 -20.31
CA PHE A 101 -9.61 -2.48 -19.68
C PHE A 101 -8.21 -1.90 -19.90
N LEU A 102 -7.21 -2.72 -20.20
CA LEU A 102 -5.81 -2.28 -20.41
C LEU A 102 -5.39 -2.27 -21.89
N GLY A 103 -6.35 -2.35 -22.81
CA GLY A 103 -6.08 -2.51 -24.23
C GLY A 103 -5.55 -3.92 -24.57
N ARG A 104 -4.95 -4.06 -25.76
CA ARG A 104 -4.52 -5.36 -26.31
C ARG A 104 -3.04 -5.68 -26.10
N ASN A 105 -2.27 -4.75 -25.54
CA ASN A 105 -0.84 -4.96 -25.35
C ASN A 105 -0.61 -5.82 -24.10
N PRO A 106 0.34 -6.78 -24.14
CA PRO A 106 0.76 -7.50 -22.94
C PRO A 106 1.19 -6.51 -21.84
N VAL A 107 0.73 -6.75 -20.61
CA VAL A 107 1.14 -5.94 -19.47
C VAL A 107 2.57 -6.32 -19.09
N ASP A 108 3.51 -5.38 -19.22
CA ASP A 108 4.90 -5.57 -18.76
C ASP A 108 5.02 -5.19 -17.28
N PHE A 109 5.20 -6.20 -16.42
CA PHE A 109 5.36 -6.03 -14.98
C PHE A 109 6.81 -5.75 -14.55
N SER A 110 7.79 -5.89 -15.45
CA SER A 110 9.21 -5.79 -15.12
C SER A 110 9.61 -4.42 -14.56
N LYS A 111 8.89 -3.36 -14.97
CA LYS A 111 9.14 -1.97 -14.56
C LYS A 111 8.13 -1.42 -13.55
N LEU A 112 7.17 -2.24 -13.10
CA LEU A 112 6.08 -1.77 -12.26
C LEU A 112 6.51 -1.55 -10.79
N PHE A 113 7.61 -2.18 -10.35
CA PHE A 113 8.00 -2.21 -8.95
C PHE A 113 9.44 -1.78 -8.73
N ALA A 114 9.64 -0.63 -8.09
CA ALA A 114 10.94 -0.13 -7.67
C ALA A 114 11.28 -0.54 -6.23
N LEU A 115 11.52 -1.84 -6.00
CA LEU A 115 11.73 -2.37 -4.63
C LEU A 115 13.15 -2.22 -4.12
N ALA A 116 14.14 -2.00 -5.00
CA ALA A 116 15.55 -1.96 -4.61
C ALA A 116 15.84 -0.92 -3.50
N LEU A 117 15.23 0.27 -3.57
CA LEU A 117 15.39 1.30 -2.52
C LEU A 117 14.74 0.88 -1.20
N LEU A 118 13.57 0.25 -1.25
CA LEU A 118 12.87 -0.26 -0.07
C LEU A 118 13.64 -1.42 0.58
N ASP A 119 14.18 -2.34 -0.22
CA ASP A 119 14.98 -3.48 0.23
C ASP A 119 16.34 -3.06 0.80
N SER A 120 16.85 -1.89 0.40
CA SER A 120 18.10 -1.33 0.93
C SER A 120 17.97 -0.75 2.33
N LEU A 121 16.75 -0.56 2.85
CA LEU A 121 16.53 -0.04 4.19
C LEU A 121 16.92 -1.09 5.25
N ALA A 122 17.80 -0.68 6.18
CA ALA A 122 18.17 -1.51 7.32
C ALA A 122 16.96 -1.77 8.22
N GLY A 123 16.71 -3.02 8.59
CA GLY A 123 15.58 -3.39 9.47
C GLY A 123 14.50 -4.26 8.83
N ARG A 124 14.59 -4.60 7.53
CA ARG A 124 13.79 -5.69 6.96
C ARG A 124 14.26 -7.02 7.53
N ALA A 125 13.56 -7.51 8.56
CA ALA A 125 13.54 -8.93 8.85
C ALA A 125 13.05 -9.63 7.56
N ARG A 126 13.88 -10.52 7.01
CA ARG A 126 13.43 -11.47 6.00
C ARG A 126 12.49 -12.49 6.62
#